data_AF-A0A1H7T7V4-F1
#
_entry.id   AF-A0A1H7T7V4-F1
#
_cell.length_a   1.000
_cell.length_b   1.000
_cell.length_c   1.000
_cell.angle_alpha   90.00
_cell.angle_beta   90.00
_cell.angle_gamma   90.00
#
_symmetry.space_group_name_H-M   'P 1'
#
loop_
_entity.id
_entity.type
_entity.pdbx_description
1 polymer ?
#
loop_
_entity_poly.entity_id
_entity_poly.type
_entity_poly.pdbx_seq_one_letter_code
_entity_poly.pdbx_strand_id
1 'polypeptide(L)'
;MIEQDAEKYLQCMEEIKARIGVIETLGIQNRVTIYEIEFIYLQFRKIVELIMFSSISANKVEYKKQHRRFKTHWNAKRILESMHEINPNFYPQPSRQGYDSENQRTVDPILDGYLTKVDLVRLNDQCGEILHATNPYSREKNYRAYYDEVRSWVHKIVNLLTHHQVQLIDSDYQLWVGMQEEMSGRAFYSIKRLEGTT
;
A
#
# COMPACT_ATOMS: atom_id res chain seq x y z
N MET A 1 -9.96 -3.60 -20.79
CA MET A 1 -8.94 -2.61 -20.39
C MET A 1 -8.93 -2.42 -18.88
N ILE A 2 -10.07 -2.07 -18.26
CA ILE A 2 -10.18 -1.92 -16.79
C ILE A 2 -9.95 -3.24 -16.05
N GLU A 3 -10.49 -4.36 -16.54
CA GLU A 3 -10.28 -5.68 -15.91
C GLU A 3 -8.80 -6.09 -15.87
N GLN A 4 -8.05 -5.86 -16.95
CA GLN A 4 -6.60 -6.14 -16.98
C GLN A 4 -5.84 -5.28 -15.96
N ASP A 5 -6.25 -4.03 -15.78
CA ASP A 5 -5.65 -3.09 -14.84
C ASP A 5 -5.97 -3.47 -13.39
N ALA A 6 -7.19 -3.97 -13.14
CA ALA A 6 -7.62 -4.55 -11.87
C ALA A 6 -6.86 -5.85 -11.53
N GLU A 7 -6.64 -6.73 -12.50
CA GLU A 7 -5.82 -7.93 -12.31
C GLU A 7 -4.37 -7.59 -11.93
N LYS A 8 -3.80 -6.54 -12.55
CA LYS A 8 -2.46 -6.05 -12.20
C LYS A 8 -2.42 -5.45 -10.80
N TYR A 9 -3.48 -4.75 -10.41
CA TYR A 9 -3.65 -4.28 -9.03
C TYR A 9 -3.64 -5.45 -8.05
N LEU A 10 -4.42 -6.50 -8.31
CA LEU A 10 -4.50 -7.70 -7.48
C LEU A 10 -3.16 -8.45 -7.36
N GLN A 11 -2.39 -8.52 -8.45
CA GLN A 11 -1.05 -9.11 -8.41
C GLN A 11 -0.15 -8.38 -7.40
N CYS A 12 -0.23 -7.05 -7.34
CA CYS A 12 0.50 -6.27 -6.33
C CYS A 12 -0.01 -6.58 -4.92
N MET A 13 -1.33 -6.73 -4.74
CA MET A 13 -1.93 -7.06 -3.44
C MET A 13 -1.48 -8.43 -2.91
N GLU A 14 -1.43 -9.44 -3.78
CA GLU A 14 -0.92 -10.77 -3.42
C GLU A 14 0.55 -10.73 -3.01
N GLU A 15 1.38 -9.97 -3.73
CA GLU A 15 2.78 -9.81 -3.37
C GLU A 15 2.94 -9.07 -2.03
N ILE A 16 2.15 -8.01 -1.78
CA ILE A 16 2.14 -7.31 -0.49
C ILE A 16 1.78 -8.27 0.64
N LYS A 17 0.73 -9.09 0.48
CA LYS A 17 0.30 -10.08 1.47
C LYS A 17 1.42 -11.07 1.80
N ALA A 18 2.09 -11.62 0.77
CA ALA A 18 3.22 -12.52 0.97
C ALA A 18 4.38 -11.84 1.73
N ARG A 19 4.70 -10.58 1.40
CA ARG A 19 5.75 -9.81 2.09
C ARG A 19 5.39 -9.49 3.54
N ILE A 20 4.13 -9.16 3.83
CA ILE A 20 3.64 -8.96 5.21
C ILE A 20 3.81 -10.26 6.01
N GLY A 21 3.43 -11.42 5.46
CA GLY A 21 3.64 -12.71 6.14
C GLY A 21 5.11 -13.00 6.46
N VAL A 22 6.04 -12.61 5.57
CA VAL A 22 7.49 -12.69 5.84
C VAL A 22 7.90 -11.76 7.00
N ILE A 23 7.41 -10.51 7.00
CA ILE A 23 7.69 -9.55 8.07
C ILE A 23 7.13 -10.06 9.41
N GLU A 24 5.93 -10.61 9.45
CA GLU A 24 5.32 -11.11 10.69
C GLU A 24 6.08 -12.31 11.26
N THR A 25 6.59 -13.19 10.38
CA THR A 25 7.40 -14.36 10.77
C THR A 25 8.72 -13.95 11.45
N LEU A 26 9.36 -12.88 10.98
CA LEU A 26 10.68 -12.42 11.47
C LEU A 26 10.57 -11.30 12.53
N GLY A 27 9.60 -10.41 12.39
CA GLY A 27 9.48 -9.17 13.14
C GLY A 27 8.79 -9.32 14.50
N ILE A 28 8.14 -10.45 14.78
CA ILE A 28 7.42 -10.70 16.04
C ILE A 28 8.19 -11.76 16.86
N GLN A 29 9.49 -11.57 17.03
CA GLN A 29 10.35 -12.47 17.82
C GLN A 29 10.96 -11.73 19.03
N ASN A 30 11.27 -12.47 20.11
CA ASN A 30 11.83 -11.87 21.34
C ASN A 30 13.23 -11.25 21.16
N ARG A 31 13.96 -11.63 20.10
CA ARG A 31 15.27 -11.09 19.73
C ARG A 31 15.34 -10.99 18.22
N VAL A 32 15.78 -9.83 17.73
CA VAL A 32 16.02 -9.58 16.32
C VAL A 32 17.43 -8.98 16.17
N THR A 33 18.14 -9.36 15.13
CA THR A 33 19.44 -8.83 14.75
C THR A 33 19.29 -7.59 13.88
N ILE A 34 20.37 -6.81 13.72
CA ILE A 34 20.37 -5.65 12.83
C ILE A 34 20.07 -6.04 11.37
N TYR A 35 20.55 -7.19 10.92
CA TYR A 35 20.39 -7.66 9.54
C TYR A 35 18.95 -8.11 9.26
N GLU A 36 18.29 -8.68 10.27
CA GLU A 36 16.86 -9.00 10.18
C GLU A 36 16.01 -7.73 10.13
N ILE A 37 16.40 -6.66 10.85
CA ILE A 37 15.75 -5.35 10.74
C ILE A 37 15.95 -4.77 9.33
N GLU A 38 17.17 -4.79 8.79
CA GLU A 38 17.43 -4.36 7.41
C GLU A 38 16.60 -5.14 6.40
N PHE A 39 16.48 -6.47 6.58
CA PHE A 39 15.64 -7.30 5.75
C PHE A 39 14.15 -6.96 5.87
N ILE A 40 13.63 -6.72 7.07
CA ILE A 40 12.25 -6.26 7.29
C ILE A 40 12.00 -4.93 6.56
N TYR A 41 12.91 -3.97 6.68
CA TYR A 41 12.77 -2.67 6.01
C TYR A 41 12.97 -2.74 4.50
N LEU A 42 13.71 -3.72 3.99
CA LEU A 42 13.70 -4.07 2.56
C LEU A 42 12.31 -4.54 2.11
N GLN A 43 11.62 -5.35 2.91
CA GLN A 43 10.25 -5.77 2.60
C GLN A 43 9.29 -4.57 2.62
N PHE A 44 9.38 -3.70 3.63
CA PHE A 44 8.57 -2.46 3.65
C PHE A 44 8.84 -1.58 2.44
N ARG A 45 10.10 -1.44 2.02
CA ARG A 45 10.44 -0.68 0.81
C ARG A 45 9.71 -1.22 -0.42
N LYS A 46 9.68 -2.54 -0.59
CA LYS A 46 8.96 -3.19 -1.67
C LYS A 46 7.45 -3.03 -1.56
N ILE A 47 6.89 -3.13 -0.35
CA ILE A 47 5.45 -2.91 -0.12
C ILE A 47 5.04 -1.48 -0.49
N VAL A 48 5.83 -0.47 -0.08
CA VAL A 48 5.57 0.93 -0.43
C VAL A 48 5.61 1.13 -1.95
N GLU A 49 6.61 0.55 -2.63
CA GLU A 49 6.69 0.57 -4.09
C GLU A 49 5.48 -0.11 -4.75
N LEU A 50 5.02 -1.25 -4.23
CA LEU A 50 3.85 -1.97 -4.73
C LEU A 50 2.55 -1.18 -4.55
N ILE A 51 2.35 -0.49 -3.41
CA ILE A 51 1.17 0.37 -3.18
C ILE A 51 1.14 1.52 -4.20
N MET A 52 2.30 2.11 -4.48
CA MET A 52 2.42 3.13 -5.52
C MET A 52 2.12 2.51 -6.90
N PHE A 53 2.77 1.42 -7.28
CA PHE A 53 2.60 0.80 -8.59
C PHE A 53 1.20 0.22 -8.84
N SER A 54 0.51 -0.25 -7.81
CA SER A 54 -0.88 -0.71 -7.95
C SER A 54 -1.81 0.46 -8.26
N SER A 55 -1.64 1.59 -7.56
CA SER A 55 -2.40 2.82 -7.81
C SER A 55 -2.21 3.33 -9.25
N ILE A 56 -1.02 3.10 -9.80
CA ILE A 56 -0.67 3.35 -11.20
C ILE A 56 -1.32 2.34 -12.15
N SER A 57 -1.29 1.06 -11.82
CA SER A 57 -1.73 0.00 -12.73
C SER A 57 -3.22 0.09 -13.02
N ALA A 58 -4.01 0.60 -12.07
CA ALA A 58 -5.41 0.96 -12.24
C ALA A 58 -5.67 2.03 -13.34
N ASN A 59 -4.62 2.65 -13.88
CA ASN A 59 -4.64 3.88 -14.66
C ASN A 59 -3.67 3.85 -15.86
N LYS A 60 -3.45 2.67 -16.46
CA LYS A 60 -2.34 2.35 -17.37
C LYS A 60 -2.21 3.25 -18.60
N VAL A 61 -3.32 3.70 -19.19
CA VAL A 61 -3.34 4.49 -20.43
C VAL A 61 -2.66 5.85 -20.22
N GLU A 62 -3.05 6.58 -19.17
CA GLU A 62 -2.41 7.85 -18.83
C GLU A 62 -1.00 7.66 -18.29
N TYR A 63 -0.77 6.56 -17.55
CA TYR A 63 0.56 6.30 -17.01
C TYR A 63 1.62 6.01 -18.08
N LYS A 64 1.25 5.37 -19.20
CA LYS A 64 2.17 5.16 -20.33
C LYS A 64 2.78 6.48 -20.84
N LYS A 65 2.05 7.59 -20.75
CA LYS A 65 2.53 8.93 -21.16
C LYS A 65 3.59 9.47 -20.21
N GLN A 66 3.55 9.07 -18.94
CA GLN A 66 4.46 9.54 -17.89
C GLN A 66 5.53 8.52 -17.47
N HIS A 67 5.49 7.29 -18.04
CA HIS A 67 6.33 6.14 -17.68
C HIS A 67 7.85 6.44 -17.60
N ARG A 68 8.36 7.34 -18.45
CA ARG A 68 9.77 7.77 -18.43
C ARG A 68 10.17 8.48 -17.12
N ARG A 69 9.28 9.30 -16.53
CA ARG A 69 9.54 10.02 -15.28
C ARG A 69 9.62 9.04 -14.11
N PHE A 70 8.68 8.12 -14.01
CA PHE A 70 8.63 7.16 -12.91
C PHE A 70 9.79 6.15 -12.91
N LYS A 71 10.29 5.74 -14.08
CA LYS A 71 11.48 4.87 -14.17
C LYS A 71 12.74 5.51 -13.56
N THR A 72 12.77 6.83 -13.42
CA THR A 72 13.91 7.59 -12.87
C THR A 72 13.64 8.17 -11.48
N HIS A 73 12.43 8.04 -10.95
CA HIS A 73 12.07 8.53 -9.62
C HIS A 73 11.90 7.34 -8.66
N TRP A 74 12.88 7.15 -7.79
CA TRP A 74 12.81 6.23 -6.64
C TRP A 74 12.36 6.94 -5.34
N ASN A 75 11.90 8.19 -5.46
CA ASN A 75 11.45 9.00 -4.34
C ASN A 75 9.92 8.95 -4.24
N ALA A 76 9.40 8.35 -3.17
CA ALA A 76 7.96 8.14 -3.00
C ALA A 76 7.16 9.45 -3.01
N LYS A 77 7.69 10.54 -2.42
CA LYS A 77 7.03 11.85 -2.43
C LYS A 77 6.76 12.35 -3.85
N ARG A 78 7.79 12.35 -4.71
CA ARG A 78 7.65 12.80 -6.11
C ARG A 78 6.70 11.92 -6.92
N ILE A 79 6.73 10.62 -6.67
CA ILE A 79 5.82 9.66 -7.30
C ILE A 79 4.37 10.00 -6.91
N LEU A 80 4.09 10.19 -5.60
CA LEU A 80 2.75 10.52 -5.12
C LEU A 80 2.25 11.89 -5.61
N GLU A 81 3.12 12.90 -5.68
CA GLU A 81 2.81 14.21 -6.26
C GLU A 81 2.37 14.05 -7.74
N SER A 82 3.16 13.31 -8.53
CA SER A 82 2.83 13.05 -9.93
C SER A 82 1.53 12.26 -10.09
N MET A 83 1.23 11.32 -9.18
CA MET A 83 -0.05 10.60 -9.21
C MET A 83 -1.23 11.50 -8.85
N HIS A 84 -1.04 12.40 -7.89
CA HIS A 84 -2.09 13.33 -7.47
C HIS A 84 -2.48 14.29 -8.60
N GLU A 85 -1.52 14.73 -9.41
CA GLU A 85 -1.78 15.53 -10.62
C GLU A 85 -2.65 14.79 -11.65
N ILE A 86 -2.51 13.47 -11.75
CA ILE A 86 -3.25 12.63 -12.71
C ILE A 86 -4.64 12.29 -12.19
N ASN A 87 -4.73 11.86 -10.93
CA ASN A 87 -5.96 11.44 -10.29
C ASN A 87 -5.89 11.78 -8.80
N PRO A 88 -6.50 12.88 -8.34
CA PRO A 88 -6.40 13.30 -6.94
C PRO A 88 -6.81 12.24 -5.90
N ASN A 89 -7.70 11.33 -6.30
CA ASN A 89 -8.33 10.30 -5.47
C ASN A 89 -7.70 8.91 -5.69
N PHE A 90 -6.49 8.83 -6.26
CA PHE A 90 -5.82 7.57 -6.58
C PHE A 90 -5.51 6.68 -5.37
N TYR A 91 -5.38 7.28 -4.18
CA TYR A 91 -4.87 6.58 -3.01
C TYR A 91 -5.95 5.67 -2.40
N PRO A 92 -5.62 4.42 -1.99
CA PRO A 92 -6.59 3.52 -1.41
C PRO A 92 -7.35 4.15 -0.23
N GLN A 93 -8.67 3.99 -0.26
CA GLN A 93 -9.59 4.41 0.80
C GLN A 93 -10.01 3.17 1.59
N PRO A 94 -9.52 2.98 2.81
CA PRO A 94 -9.84 1.80 3.60
C PRO A 94 -11.28 1.86 4.12
N SER A 95 -11.92 0.71 4.18
CA SER A 95 -13.24 0.58 4.77
C SER A 95 -13.45 -0.79 5.41
N ARG A 96 -14.47 -0.90 6.26
CA ARG A 96 -14.86 -2.13 6.94
C ARG A 96 -16.20 -2.59 6.40
N GLN A 97 -16.29 -3.86 6.04
CA GLN A 97 -17.56 -4.50 5.72
C GLN A 97 -18.26 -4.92 7.02
N GLY A 98 -19.57 -4.72 7.07
CA GLY A 98 -20.40 -5.07 8.21
C GLY A 98 -21.83 -5.41 7.80
N TYR A 99 -22.69 -5.53 8.80
CA TYR A 99 -24.13 -5.65 8.62
C TYR A 99 -24.82 -4.65 9.56
N ASP A 100 -25.88 -4.01 9.09
CA ASP A 100 -26.73 -3.16 9.93
C ASP A 100 -27.74 -3.99 10.75
N SER A 101 -28.60 -3.31 11.50
CA SER A 101 -29.66 -3.92 12.30
C SER A 101 -30.70 -4.67 11.48
N GLU A 102 -30.79 -4.43 10.18
CA GLU A 102 -31.70 -5.09 9.25
C GLU A 102 -31.03 -6.22 8.46
N ASN A 103 -29.80 -6.60 8.85
CA ASN A 103 -28.99 -7.62 8.19
C ASN A 103 -28.63 -7.26 6.74
N GLN A 104 -28.60 -5.97 6.40
CA GLN A 104 -28.10 -5.47 5.12
C GLN A 104 -26.60 -5.20 5.22
N ARG A 105 -25.85 -5.45 4.14
CA ARG A 105 -24.40 -5.22 4.11
C ARG A 105 -24.09 -3.73 4.21
N THR A 106 -23.24 -3.35 5.16
CA THR A 106 -22.69 -1.99 5.29
C THR A 106 -21.23 -1.96 4.88
N VAL A 107 -20.79 -0.77 4.48
CA VAL A 107 -19.39 -0.48 4.20
C VAL A 107 -19.05 0.87 4.83
N ASP A 108 -18.33 0.82 5.94
CA ASP A 108 -18.01 1.99 6.74
C ASP A 108 -16.57 2.44 6.51
N PRO A 109 -16.30 3.71 6.20
CA PRO A 109 -14.95 4.19 5.98
C PRO A 109 -14.10 4.10 7.26
N ILE A 110 -12.83 3.73 7.12
CA ILE A 110 -11.85 3.79 8.22
C ILE A 110 -11.18 5.16 8.16
N LEU A 111 -11.36 5.96 9.22
CA LEU A 111 -10.94 7.36 9.23
C LEU A 111 -9.52 7.59 9.78
N ASP A 112 -8.99 6.66 10.56
CA ASP A 112 -7.67 6.74 11.17
C ASP A 112 -6.98 5.37 11.27
N GLY A 113 -5.75 5.35 11.78
CA GLY A 113 -5.02 4.11 12.04
C GLY A 113 -4.53 3.34 10.81
N TYR A 114 -4.73 3.86 9.60
CA TYR A 114 -4.22 3.31 8.34
C TYR A 114 -2.95 4.04 7.86
N LEU A 115 -2.26 3.46 6.88
CA LEU A 115 -1.09 4.08 6.26
C LEU A 115 -1.54 5.25 5.37
N THR A 116 -1.39 6.49 5.85
CA THR A 116 -1.68 7.67 5.03
C THR A 116 -0.61 7.91 3.96
N LYS A 117 -0.86 8.83 3.01
CA LYS A 117 0.17 9.30 2.07
C LYS A 117 1.40 9.86 2.79
N VAL A 118 1.22 10.57 3.91
CA VAL A 118 2.31 11.12 4.72
C VAL A 118 3.10 10.00 5.40
N ASP A 119 2.41 9.02 5.96
CA ASP A 119 3.04 7.83 6.54
C ASP A 119 3.83 7.03 5.51
N LEU A 120 3.30 6.87 4.30
CA LEU A 120 3.97 6.16 3.21
C LEU A 120 5.30 6.84 2.83
N VAL A 121 5.32 8.18 2.74
CA VAL A 121 6.56 8.93 2.51
C VAL A 121 7.54 8.73 3.67
N ARG A 122 7.07 8.86 4.91
CA ARG A 122 7.92 8.66 6.10
C ARG A 122 8.54 7.26 6.13
N LEU A 123 7.74 6.23 5.89
CA LEU A 123 8.21 4.85 5.84
C LEU A 123 9.21 4.64 4.71
N ASN A 124 8.95 5.19 3.52
CA ASN A 124 9.88 5.12 2.40
C ASN A 124 11.24 5.75 2.72
N ASP A 125 11.24 6.89 3.40
CA ASP A 125 12.45 7.62 3.76
C ASP A 125 13.23 6.85 4.85
N GLN A 126 12.54 6.33 5.88
CA GLN A 126 13.13 5.42 6.88
C GLN A 126 13.77 4.19 6.22
N CYS A 127 13.10 3.57 5.25
CA CYS A 127 13.67 2.45 4.50
C CYS A 127 14.98 2.85 3.79
N GLY A 128 15.03 4.03 3.18
CA GLY A 128 16.25 4.54 2.54
C GLY A 128 17.38 4.70 3.55
N GLU A 129 17.12 5.35 4.67
CA GLU A 129 18.10 5.54 5.74
C GLU A 129 18.65 4.22 6.27
N ILE A 130 17.79 3.23 6.50
CA ILE A 130 18.19 1.93 7.06
C ILE A 130 19.00 1.12 6.05
N LEU A 131 18.59 1.08 4.78
CA LEU A 131 19.21 0.24 3.75
C LEU A 131 20.52 0.80 3.20
N HIS A 132 20.79 2.10 3.33
CA HIS A 132 22.07 2.66 2.93
C HIS A 132 23.20 2.25 3.88
N ALA A 133 24.37 1.90 3.33
CA ALA A 133 25.55 1.66 4.15
C ALA A 133 25.89 2.90 4.98
N THR A 134 26.17 2.68 6.27
CA THR A 134 26.54 3.75 7.20
C THR A 134 27.97 4.21 6.90
N ASN A 135 28.19 5.52 6.81
CA ASN A 135 29.53 6.08 6.72
C ASN A 135 30.26 5.81 8.06
N PRO A 136 31.51 5.28 8.07
CA PRO A 136 32.29 5.05 9.28
C PRO A 136 32.42 6.26 10.24
N TYR A 137 32.22 7.48 9.75
CA TYR A 137 32.31 8.72 10.55
C TYR A 137 30.94 9.30 10.95
N SER A 138 29.83 8.65 10.58
CA SER A 138 28.48 9.11 10.93
C SER A 138 28.01 8.55 12.27
N ARG A 139 26.96 9.17 12.83
CA ARG A 139 26.32 8.67 14.05
C ARG A 139 25.72 7.29 13.78
N GLU A 140 25.85 6.39 14.76
CA GLU A 140 25.24 5.07 14.71
C GLU A 140 23.71 5.16 14.59
N LYS A 141 23.12 4.30 13.75
CA LYS A 141 21.67 4.21 13.56
C LYS A 141 21.01 3.58 14.78
N ASN A 142 19.85 4.09 15.17
CA ASN A 142 19.07 3.50 16.26
C ASN A 142 18.17 2.37 15.74
N TYR A 143 18.77 1.20 15.47
CA TYR A 143 18.04 0.01 14.99
C TYR A 143 16.93 -0.43 15.95
N ARG A 144 17.09 -0.20 17.26
CA ARG A 144 16.05 -0.56 18.24
C ARG A 144 14.77 0.25 18.02
N ALA A 145 14.88 1.56 17.83
CA ALA A 145 13.72 2.40 17.54
C ALA A 145 13.02 1.97 16.25
N TYR A 146 13.78 1.63 15.20
CA TYR A 146 13.21 1.12 13.96
C TYR A 146 12.46 -0.20 14.15
N TYR A 147 12.99 -1.10 14.98
CA TYR A 147 12.32 -2.34 15.32
C TYR A 147 11.01 -2.10 16.08
N ASP A 148 11.01 -1.20 17.05
CA ASP A 148 9.81 -0.89 17.85
C ASP A 148 8.67 -0.30 16.98
N GLU A 149 8.98 0.31 15.83
CA GLU A 149 7.98 0.81 14.87
C GLU A 149 7.40 -0.26 13.92
N VAL A 150 8.06 -1.42 13.75
CA VAL A 150 7.68 -2.45 12.75
C VAL A 150 6.21 -2.85 12.87
N ARG A 151 5.74 -3.12 14.10
CA ARG A 151 4.34 -3.53 14.33
C ARG A 151 3.36 -2.42 13.95
N SER A 152 3.71 -1.16 14.21
CA SER A 152 2.85 -0.03 13.84
C SER A 152 2.74 0.10 12.32
N TRP A 153 3.84 -0.12 11.59
CA TRP A 153 3.84 -0.10 10.13
C TRP A 153 3.00 -1.23 9.52
N VAL A 154 3.17 -2.46 10.02
CA VAL A 154 2.33 -3.60 9.61
C VAL A 154 0.86 -3.28 9.84
N HIS A 155 0.50 -2.80 11.04
CA HIS A 155 -0.89 -2.47 11.37
C HIS A 155 -1.49 -1.42 10.42
N LYS A 156 -0.74 -0.34 10.14
CA LYS A 156 -1.18 0.72 9.22
C LYS A 156 -1.37 0.20 7.79
N ILE A 157 -0.45 -0.64 7.29
CA ILE A 157 -0.55 -1.23 5.95
C ILE A 157 -1.75 -2.17 5.85
N VAL A 158 -1.93 -3.04 6.85
CA VAL A 158 -3.06 -3.98 6.90
C VAL A 158 -4.38 -3.20 6.96
N ASN A 159 -4.51 -2.22 7.86
CA ASN A 159 -5.71 -1.38 7.92
C ASN A 159 -6.01 -0.63 6.61
N LEU A 160 -4.98 -0.20 5.89
CA LEU A 160 -5.14 0.45 4.59
C LEU A 160 -5.71 -0.50 3.53
N LEU A 161 -5.27 -1.77 3.53
CA LEU A 161 -5.45 -2.64 2.38
C LEU A 161 -6.46 -3.77 2.61
N THR A 162 -6.76 -4.21 3.84
CA THR A 162 -7.63 -5.38 4.11
C THR A 162 -8.93 -5.34 3.30
N HIS A 163 -9.63 -4.21 3.33
CA HIS A 163 -10.73 -3.91 2.43
C HIS A 163 -10.66 -2.43 2.08
N HIS A 164 -10.66 -2.11 0.80
CA HIS A 164 -10.43 -0.74 0.35
C HIS A 164 -11.03 -0.47 -1.03
N GLN A 165 -11.18 0.82 -1.32
CA GLN A 165 -11.60 1.30 -2.62
C GLN A 165 -10.52 2.16 -3.27
N VAL A 166 -10.43 2.11 -4.59
CA VAL A 166 -9.54 2.95 -5.39
C VAL A 166 -10.36 3.61 -6.49
N GLN A 167 -10.32 4.94 -6.55
CA GLN A 167 -10.96 5.69 -7.63
C GLN A 167 -10.14 5.52 -8.91
N LEU A 168 -10.77 5.09 -10.00
CA LEU A 168 -10.12 5.03 -11.30
C LEU A 168 -10.09 6.44 -11.93
N ILE A 169 -9.20 6.65 -12.91
CA ILE A 169 -9.16 7.90 -13.70
C ILE A 169 -10.53 8.18 -14.33
N ASP A 170 -11.20 7.13 -14.79
CA ASP A 170 -12.60 7.25 -15.15
C ASP A 170 -13.41 7.44 -13.87
N SER A 171 -13.90 8.67 -13.66
CA SER A 171 -14.63 9.07 -12.46
C SER A 171 -15.88 8.23 -12.22
N ASP A 172 -16.42 7.61 -13.26
CA ASP A 172 -17.61 6.76 -13.15
C ASP A 172 -17.31 5.39 -12.55
N TYR A 173 -16.04 5.02 -12.35
CA TYR A 173 -15.67 3.68 -11.89
C TYR A 173 -14.75 3.67 -10.68
N GLN A 174 -15.02 2.74 -9.78
CA GLN A 174 -14.22 2.48 -8.61
C GLN A 174 -13.86 0.99 -8.54
N LEU A 175 -12.61 0.71 -8.17
CA LEU A 175 -12.18 -0.64 -7.85
C LEU A 175 -12.39 -0.89 -6.36
N TRP A 176 -13.08 -1.97 -6.02
CA TRP A 176 -13.35 -2.39 -4.66
C TRP A 176 -12.61 -3.69 -4.41
N VAL A 177 -11.74 -3.71 -3.40
CA VAL A 177 -10.78 -4.79 -3.19
C VAL A 177 -10.93 -5.35 -1.79
N GLY A 178 -10.96 -6.67 -1.69
CA GLY A 178 -10.78 -7.41 -0.44
C GLY A 178 -9.52 -8.27 -0.53
N MET A 179 -8.71 -8.30 0.52
CA MET A 179 -7.42 -9.02 0.53
C MET A 179 -7.55 -10.53 0.79
N GLN A 180 -8.73 -10.96 1.25
CA GLN A 180 -8.97 -12.33 1.67
C GLN A 180 -10.42 -12.75 1.36
N GLU A 181 -10.58 -13.53 0.30
CA GLU A 181 -11.79 -14.28 0.01
C GLU A 181 -11.90 -15.48 0.97
N GLU A 182 -13.09 -15.75 1.49
CA GLU A 182 -13.33 -16.80 2.50
C GLU A 182 -12.84 -18.19 2.06
N MET A 183 -13.06 -18.56 0.80
CA MET A 183 -12.73 -19.91 0.30
C MET A 183 -11.27 -20.06 -0.12
N SER A 184 -10.70 -19.08 -0.82
CA SER A 184 -9.37 -19.20 -1.43
C SER A 184 -8.26 -18.52 -0.63
N GLY A 185 -8.62 -17.63 0.29
CA GLY A 185 -7.67 -16.74 0.97
C GLY A 185 -7.00 -15.72 0.05
N ARG A 186 -7.43 -15.61 -1.22
CA ARG A 186 -6.86 -14.69 -2.22
C ARG A 186 -7.51 -13.32 -2.16
N ALA A 187 -6.80 -12.32 -2.64
CA ALA A 187 -7.34 -11.02 -2.93
C ALA A 187 -8.33 -11.14 -4.11
N PHE A 188 -9.42 -10.40 -4.01
CA PHE A 188 -10.47 -10.34 -5.02
C PHE A 188 -10.89 -8.89 -5.24
N TYR A 189 -11.56 -8.62 -6.37
CA TYR A 189 -12.10 -7.30 -6.65
C TYR A 189 -13.52 -7.35 -7.21
N SER A 190 -14.18 -6.19 -7.13
CA SER A 190 -15.31 -5.84 -7.97
C SER A 190 -15.11 -4.45 -8.55
N ILE A 191 -15.63 -4.22 -9.76
CA ILE A 191 -15.64 -2.89 -10.38
C ILE A 191 -17.04 -2.35 -10.20
N LYS A 192 -17.16 -1.21 -9.51
CA LYS A 192 -18.43 -0.54 -9.27
C LYS A 192 -18.52 0.69 -10.17
N ARG A 193 -19.62 0.83 -10.88
CA ARG A 193 -19.98 2.08 -11.53
C ARG A 193 -20.63 2.99 -10.50
N LEU A 194 -20.12 4.20 -10.36
CA LEU A 194 -20.74 5.26 -9.57
C LEU A 194 -21.89 5.82 -10.42
N GLU A 195 -23.12 5.66 -9.94
CA GLU A 195 -24.25 6.32 -10.58
C GLU A 195 -24.07 7.83 -10.35
N GLY A 196 -24.07 8.59 -11.45
CA GLY A 196 -23.92 10.04 -11.40
C GLY A 196 -24.97 10.62 -10.46
N THR A 197 -24.51 11.29 -9.40
CA THR A 197 -25.35 12.24 -8.69
C THR A 197 -25.67 13.33 -9.70
N THR A 198 -26.83 13.19 -10.33
CA THR A 198 -27.45 14.25 -11.15
C THR A 198 -28.06 15.28 -10.23
#